data_AF-A0A116L6Q3-F1
#
_entry.id   AF-A0A116L6Q3-F1
#
_cell.length_a   1.000
_cell.length_b   1.000
_cell.length_c   1.000
_cell.angle_alpha   90.00
_cell.angle_beta   90.00
_cell.angle_gamma   90.00
#
_symmetry.space_group_name_H-M   'P 1'
#
loop_
_entity.id
_entity.type
_entity.pdbx_description
1 polymer ?
#
loop_
_entity_poly.entity_id
_entity_poly.type
_entity_poly.pdbx_seq_one_letter_code
_entity_poly.pdbx_strand_id
1 'polypeptide(L)'
;MKKITFLAVTALLVLTLAACSTTEPSKKGATDTSSSVTQSSSEQASDTSYKVGDIIVFKDVAEITITSIAWTGERNEVSDIVANKVLLVTYNVTNLTDKDYVVGEDMDLYVNNKVTESYPVGTILETIAPGRSIEGATTAFVVNEEGTSELEVKPGFQFSPDIKPAIVKFDLPQ
;
A
#
# COMPACT_ATOMS: atom_id res chain seq x y z
N MET A 1 -48.54 39.04 12.76
CA MET A 1 -47.76 40.28 12.96
C MET A 1 -46.40 39.91 13.54
N LYS A 2 -45.31 40.10 12.77
CA LYS A 2 -44.11 40.92 13.08
C LYS A 2 -43.38 40.50 14.39
N LYS A 3 -42.08 40.14 14.43
CA LYS A 3 -40.92 40.55 13.61
C LYS A 3 -39.80 39.49 13.67
N ILE A 4 -39.04 39.39 12.58
CA ILE A 4 -37.78 38.65 12.45
C ILE A 4 -36.63 39.58 12.88
N THR A 5 -35.66 39.06 13.64
CA THR A 5 -34.44 39.79 13.98
C THR A 5 -33.24 39.01 13.45
N PHE A 6 -32.62 39.53 12.39
CA PHE A 6 -31.30 39.16 11.90
C PHE A 6 -30.23 39.80 12.80
N LEU A 7 -29.17 39.07 13.11
CA LEU A 7 -27.90 39.68 13.51
C LEU A 7 -26.74 38.86 12.92
N ALA A 8 -26.12 39.44 11.89
CA ALA A 8 -24.88 38.99 11.30
C ALA A 8 -23.71 39.64 12.05
N VAL A 9 -22.69 38.86 12.40
CA VAL A 9 -21.38 39.39 12.82
C VAL A 9 -20.30 38.59 12.09
N THR A 10 -19.75 39.22 11.07
CA THR A 10 -18.49 38.85 10.40
C THR A 10 -17.32 39.39 11.22
N ALA A 11 -16.31 38.55 11.45
CA ALA A 11 -14.99 38.99 11.89
C ALA A 11 -13.94 38.35 10.97
N LEU A 12 -13.39 39.19 10.10
CA LEU A 12 -12.26 38.93 9.22
C LEU A 12 -10.99 39.29 10.00
N LEU A 13 -10.02 38.38 10.11
CA LEU A 13 -8.68 38.72 10.60
C LEU A 13 -7.62 38.20 9.64
N VAL A 14 -7.02 39.13 8.90
CA VAL A 14 -5.82 38.93 8.08
C VAL A 14 -4.67 39.57 8.84
N LEU A 15 -3.60 38.82 9.12
CA LEU A 15 -2.30 39.40 9.44
C LEU A 15 -1.28 38.84 8.46
N THR A 16 -0.79 39.73 7.60
CA THR A 16 0.46 39.56 6.85
C THR A 16 1.57 40.31 7.61
N LEU A 17 2.70 39.66 7.84
CA LEU A 17 3.98 40.35 8.00
C LEU A 17 5.02 39.66 7.13
N ALA A 18 5.60 40.47 6.25
CA ALA A 18 6.79 40.16 5.48
C ALA A 18 8.02 40.58 6.28
N ALA A 19 9.09 39.77 6.24
CA ALA A 19 10.45 40.26 6.40
C ALA A 19 11.40 39.33 5.63
N CYS A 20 11.85 39.83 4.48
CA CYS A 20 12.92 39.29 3.67
C CYS A 20 14.21 39.97 4.13
N SER A 21 15.25 39.22 4.50
CA SER A 21 16.61 39.75 4.59
C SER A 21 17.59 38.73 4.04
N THR A 22 18.10 39.00 2.84
CA THR A 22 19.27 38.38 2.24
C THR A 22 20.53 39.15 2.65
N THR A 23 21.62 38.45 3.00
CA THR A 23 23.01 38.59 2.49
C THR A 23 23.97 37.69 3.31
N GLU A 24 24.68 36.78 2.61
CA GLU A 24 25.76 35.84 3.05
C GLU A 24 27.15 36.53 3.21
N PRO A 25 28.30 35.85 3.50
CA PRO A 25 28.57 34.46 3.93
C PRO A 25 29.49 34.35 5.18
N SER A 26 29.49 33.20 5.85
CA SER A 26 30.67 32.71 6.59
C SER A 26 30.63 31.20 6.79
N LYS A 27 31.76 30.59 6.44
CA LYS A 27 32.06 29.16 6.28
C LYS A 27 32.48 28.53 7.62
N LYS A 28 31.77 27.50 8.10
CA LYS A 28 32.36 26.32 8.79
C LYS A 28 31.28 25.26 9.04
N GLY A 29 31.62 24.02 8.73
CA GLY A 29 30.65 22.95 8.51
C GLY A 29 30.23 22.15 9.73
N ALA A 30 29.17 21.39 9.52
CA ALA A 30 28.95 20.05 10.05
C ALA A 30 27.88 19.41 9.14
N THR A 31 28.18 18.19 8.72
CA THR A 31 27.35 17.24 8.00
C THR A 31 25.93 17.19 8.56
N ASP A 32 24.91 17.28 7.70
CA ASP A 32 23.64 16.58 7.91
C ASP A 32 22.91 16.34 6.57
N THR A 33 22.59 15.07 6.36
CA THR A 33 21.91 14.48 5.23
C THR A 33 20.51 15.08 5.07
N SER A 34 20.30 15.85 4.00
CA SER A 34 18.97 16.32 3.61
C SER A 34 18.29 15.27 2.74
N SER A 35 17.40 14.48 3.35
CA SER A 35 16.45 13.64 2.63
C SER A 35 15.48 14.54 1.85
N SER A 36 15.67 14.58 0.54
CA SER A 36 14.70 15.09 -0.42
C SER A 36 13.44 14.24 -0.34
N VAL A 37 12.40 14.74 0.32
CA VAL A 37 11.03 14.22 0.20
C VAL A 37 10.55 14.56 -1.21
N THR A 38 10.65 13.60 -2.11
CA THR A 38 9.99 13.69 -3.42
C THR A 38 8.48 13.52 -3.18
N GLN A 39 7.78 14.64 -3.25
CA GLN A 39 6.33 14.73 -3.24
C GLN A 39 5.77 13.96 -4.44
N SER A 40 5.30 12.73 -4.24
CA SER A 40 4.63 11.96 -5.28
C SER A 40 3.24 12.54 -5.51
N SER A 41 3.05 13.11 -6.69
CA SER A 41 1.78 13.66 -7.17
C SER A 41 0.76 12.54 -7.28
N SER A 42 -0.41 12.76 -6.68
CA SER A 42 -1.57 11.88 -6.79
C SER A 42 -2.16 11.97 -8.19
N GLU A 43 -1.67 11.13 -9.09
CA GLU A 43 -2.23 10.94 -10.43
C GLU A 43 -2.81 9.53 -10.63
N GLN A 44 -4.10 9.56 -10.91
CA GLN A 44 -5.02 8.55 -11.42
C GLN A 44 -4.34 7.44 -12.27
N ALA A 45 -4.51 6.17 -11.87
CA ALA A 45 -3.87 5.01 -12.50
C ALA A 45 -4.20 4.86 -14.00
N SER A 46 -3.18 5.12 -14.82
CA SER A 46 -3.01 4.62 -16.19
C SER A 46 -1.69 3.83 -16.25
N ASP A 47 -1.76 2.51 -16.44
CA ASP A 47 -0.66 1.60 -16.83
C ASP A 47 0.67 1.67 -16.06
N THR A 48 0.68 2.09 -14.79
CA THR A 48 1.90 2.05 -13.97
C THR A 48 2.15 0.62 -13.47
N SER A 49 3.18 -0.05 -14.00
CA SER A 49 3.70 -1.28 -13.40
C SER A 49 4.54 -0.96 -12.17
N TYR A 50 4.19 -1.51 -11.01
CA TYR A 50 4.91 -1.37 -9.75
C TYR A 50 6.01 -2.42 -9.62
N LYS A 51 6.95 -2.18 -8.70
CA LYS A 51 8.00 -3.11 -8.29
C LYS A 51 7.89 -3.42 -6.80
N VAL A 52 8.53 -4.50 -6.37
CA VAL A 52 8.72 -4.80 -4.94
C VAL A 52 9.42 -3.61 -4.27
N GLY A 53 8.89 -3.17 -3.13
CA GLY A 53 9.34 -1.99 -2.39
C GLY A 53 8.61 -0.69 -2.73
N ASP A 54 7.85 -0.61 -3.83
CA ASP A 54 7.03 0.56 -4.14
C ASP A 54 5.81 0.63 -3.19
N ILE A 55 5.47 1.86 -2.78
CA ILE A 55 4.23 2.12 -2.03
C ILE A 55 3.08 2.28 -3.02
N ILE A 56 2.09 1.40 -2.93
CA ILE A 56 0.87 1.42 -3.73
C ILE A 56 -0.23 2.10 -2.91
N VAL A 57 -0.69 3.26 -3.37
CA VAL A 57 -1.73 4.04 -2.68
C VAL A 57 -3.07 3.82 -3.36
N PHE A 58 -3.96 3.09 -2.70
CA PHE A 58 -5.38 3.03 -3.04
C PHE A 58 -6.09 4.15 -2.30
N LYS A 59 -6.31 5.27 -3.01
CA LYS A 59 -6.82 6.52 -2.44
C LYS A 59 -8.03 6.27 -1.51
N ASP A 60 -7.94 6.81 -0.30
CA ASP A 60 -8.96 6.73 0.77
C ASP A 60 -9.31 5.30 1.22
N VAL A 61 -8.53 4.29 0.82
CA VAL A 61 -8.75 2.88 1.13
C VAL A 61 -7.57 2.27 1.89
N ALA A 62 -6.41 2.17 1.26
CA ALA A 62 -5.23 1.57 1.87
C ALA A 62 -3.92 2.01 1.21
N GLU A 63 -2.84 1.92 1.97
CA GLU A 63 -1.48 1.89 1.42
C GLU A 63 -0.95 0.47 1.56
N ILE A 64 -0.43 -0.11 0.47
CA ILE A 64 0.12 -1.46 0.46
C ILE A 64 1.54 -1.41 -0.10
N THR A 65 2.48 -2.10 0.54
CA THR A 65 3.87 -2.21 0.07
C THR A 65 4.30 -3.65 0.16
N ILE A 66 4.65 -4.28 -0.96
CA ILE A 66 5.25 -5.60 -0.97
C ILE A 66 6.73 -5.45 -0.58
N THR A 67 7.12 -6.04 0.53
CA THR A 67 8.47 -5.88 1.11
C THR A 67 9.39 -7.05 0.78
N SER A 68 8.82 -8.24 0.58
CA SER A 68 9.60 -9.44 0.26
C SER A 68 8.78 -10.44 -0.54
N ILE A 69 9.46 -11.16 -1.44
CA ILE A 69 8.95 -12.33 -2.15
C ILE A 69 10.03 -13.40 -2.03
N ALA A 70 9.71 -14.54 -1.41
CA ALA A 70 10.68 -15.59 -1.15
C ALA A 70 10.05 -16.99 -1.26
N TRP A 71 10.87 -17.98 -1.59
CA TRP A 71 10.45 -19.37 -1.42
C TRP A 71 10.40 -19.74 0.06
N THR A 72 9.36 -20.47 0.46
CA THR A 72 9.30 -21.09 1.79
C THR A 72 9.37 -22.60 1.70
N GLY A 73 10.05 -23.20 2.68
CA GLY A 73 10.04 -24.65 2.92
C GLY A 73 8.85 -25.11 3.76
N GLU A 74 8.09 -24.17 4.36
CA GLU A 74 6.94 -24.50 5.19
C GLU A 74 5.81 -25.13 4.36
N ARG A 75 5.18 -26.16 4.92
CA ARG A 75 4.10 -26.90 4.29
C ARG A 75 2.98 -27.11 5.29
N ASN A 76 1.75 -27.04 4.81
CA ASN A 76 0.57 -27.37 5.58
C ASN A 76 0.26 -28.86 5.39
N GLU A 77 0.62 -29.69 6.38
CA GLU A 77 0.47 -31.15 6.34
C GLU A 77 -0.99 -31.64 6.29
N VAL A 78 -1.95 -30.77 6.59
CA VAL A 78 -3.39 -31.09 6.54
C VAL A 78 -4.07 -30.55 5.28
N SER A 79 -3.32 -29.89 4.39
CA SER A 79 -3.83 -29.39 3.12
C SER A 79 -3.71 -30.46 2.03
N ASP A 80 -4.77 -30.64 1.25
CA ASP A 80 -4.76 -31.49 0.05
C ASP A 80 -4.16 -30.78 -1.19
N ILE A 81 -3.71 -29.53 -1.04
CA ILE A 81 -3.17 -28.72 -2.14
C ILE A 81 -1.77 -29.22 -2.51
N VAL A 82 -1.60 -29.62 -3.77
CA VAL A 82 -0.31 -30.07 -4.31
C VAL A 82 0.51 -28.87 -4.78
N ALA A 83 1.61 -28.60 -4.07
CA ALA A 83 2.53 -27.49 -4.36
C ALA A 83 3.97 -27.96 -4.58
N ASN A 84 4.50 -27.75 -5.79
CA ASN A 84 5.91 -27.98 -6.13
C ASN A 84 6.80 -27.01 -5.33
N LYS A 85 6.45 -25.72 -5.39
CA LYS A 85 7.04 -24.65 -4.58
C LYS A 85 5.93 -23.81 -3.96
N VAL A 86 6.24 -23.18 -2.83
CA VAL A 86 5.35 -22.23 -2.16
C VAL A 86 6.06 -20.89 -2.10
N LEU A 87 5.47 -19.89 -2.74
CA LEU A 87 5.94 -18.52 -2.73
C LEU A 87 5.29 -17.80 -1.56
N LEU A 88 6.10 -17.26 -0.64
CA LEU A 88 5.65 -16.43 0.48
C LEU A 88 5.87 -14.96 0.11
N VAL A 89 4.80 -14.17 0.16
CA VAL A 89 4.83 -12.73 -0.04
C VAL A 89 4.66 -12.06 1.31
N THR A 90 5.59 -11.17 1.65
CA THR A 90 5.51 -10.31 2.84
C THR A 90 5.20 -8.88 2.40
N TYR A 91 4.28 -8.24 3.10
CA TYR A 91 3.81 -6.90 2.76
C TYR A 91 3.40 -6.11 4.01
N ASN A 92 3.36 -4.80 3.85
CA ASN A 92 2.83 -3.87 4.83
C ASN A 92 1.50 -3.32 4.32
N VAL A 93 0.58 -3.05 5.24
CA VAL A 93 -0.72 -2.47 4.93
C VAL A 93 -1.10 -1.42 5.97
N THR A 94 -1.60 -0.29 5.50
CA THR A 94 -2.18 0.78 6.33
C THR A 94 -3.63 0.98 5.92
N ASN A 95 -4.55 0.94 6.88
CA ASN A 95 -5.96 1.24 6.66
C ASN A 95 -6.20 2.75 6.63
N LEU A 96 -6.56 3.28 5.46
CA LEU A 96 -6.87 4.69 5.26
C LEU A 96 -8.37 5.01 5.37
N THR A 97 -9.21 3.99 5.55
CA THR A 97 -10.67 4.19 5.69
C THR A 97 -11.05 4.64 7.10
N ASP A 98 -12.31 5.02 7.26
CA ASP A 98 -12.95 5.31 8.55
C ASP A 98 -13.65 4.08 9.19
N LYS A 99 -13.45 2.89 8.61
CA LYS A 99 -13.99 1.60 9.06
C LYS A 99 -12.90 0.56 9.25
N ASP A 100 -13.26 -0.59 9.79
CA ASP A 100 -12.33 -1.72 9.92
C ASP A 100 -11.94 -2.28 8.54
N TYR A 101 -10.69 -2.72 8.43
CA TYR A 101 -10.09 -3.31 7.23
C TYR A 101 -9.61 -4.73 7.51
N VAL A 102 -9.95 -5.68 6.64
CA VAL A 102 -9.53 -7.08 6.76
C VAL A 102 -8.33 -7.31 5.85
N VAL A 103 -7.18 -7.60 6.45
CA VAL A 103 -5.93 -7.95 5.80
C VAL A 103 -5.91 -9.44 5.45
N GLY A 104 -5.35 -9.80 4.30
CA GLY A 104 -5.02 -11.20 3.97
C GLY A 104 -5.56 -11.72 2.64
N GLU A 105 -6.51 -11.00 2.01
CA GLU A 105 -6.99 -11.27 0.64
C GLU A 105 -6.66 -10.08 -0.28
N ASP A 106 -5.49 -9.47 -0.07
CA ASP A 106 -5.09 -8.23 -0.72
C ASP A 106 -4.41 -8.42 -2.08
N MET A 107 -4.18 -9.67 -2.50
CA MET A 107 -3.42 -9.97 -3.70
C MET A 107 -3.69 -11.36 -4.25
N ASP A 108 -3.59 -11.46 -5.58
CA ASP A 108 -3.56 -12.71 -6.34
C ASP A 108 -2.21 -12.83 -7.07
N LEU A 109 -1.68 -14.05 -7.16
CA LEU A 109 -0.50 -14.35 -7.97
C LEU A 109 -0.90 -14.90 -9.33
N TYR A 110 -0.29 -14.34 -10.38
CA TYR A 110 -0.37 -14.85 -11.74
C TYR A 110 0.99 -15.39 -12.20
N VAL A 111 0.98 -16.57 -12.82
CA VAL A 111 2.12 -17.14 -13.54
C VAL A 111 1.66 -17.43 -14.96
N ASN A 112 2.38 -16.92 -15.97
CA ASN A 112 2.00 -17.03 -17.38
C ASN A 112 0.54 -16.61 -17.66
N ASN A 113 0.11 -15.51 -17.02
CA ASN A 113 -1.25 -14.95 -17.10
C ASN A 113 -2.37 -15.89 -16.58
N LYS A 114 -2.02 -16.90 -15.77
CA LYS A 114 -2.98 -17.74 -15.05
C LYS A 114 -2.88 -17.49 -13.56
N VAL A 115 -4.03 -17.28 -12.93
CA VAL A 115 -4.10 -17.19 -11.46
C VAL A 115 -3.64 -18.50 -10.84
N THR A 116 -2.85 -18.40 -9.78
CA THR A 116 -2.40 -19.53 -8.97
C THR A 116 -3.28 -19.69 -7.74
N GLU A 117 -3.26 -20.86 -7.12
CA GLU A 117 -3.99 -21.10 -5.87
C GLU A 117 -3.23 -20.52 -4.67
N SER A 118 -3.94 -19.86 -3.76
CA SER A 118 -3.40 -19.46 -2.46
C SER A 118 -3.11 -20.70 -1.61
N TYR A 119 -1.95 -20.71 -0.95
CA TYR A 119 -1.52 -21.83 -0.11
C TYR A 119 -1.68 -21.47 1.38
N PRO A 120 -2.41 -22.26 2.18
CA PRO A 120 -2.73 -21.90 3.56
C PRO A 120 -1.56 -22.21 4.51
N VAL A 121 -0.46 -21.45 4.41
CA VAL A 121 0.69 -21.52 5.31
C VAL A 121 1.17 -20.13 5.69
N GLY A 122 1.29 -19.87 6.98
CA GLY A 122 1.81 -18.58 7.49
C GLY A 122 1.01 -17.35 7.06
N THR A 123 -0.16 -17.48 6.45
CA THR A 123 -0.99 -16.35 5.99
C THR A 123 -1.57 -15.60 7.19
N ILE A 124 -1.44 -14.28 7.19
CA ILE A 124 -2.05 -13.40 8.19
C ILE A 124 -3.44 -12.99 7.71
N LEU A 125 -4.45 -13.27 8.54
CA LEU A 125 -5.83 -12.84 8.37
C LEU A 125 -6.25 -12.07 9.63
N GLU A 126 -6.17 -10.74 9.56
CA GLU A 126 -6.36 -9.87 10.72
C GLU A 126 -7.20 -8.65 10.37
N THR A 127 -7.87 -8.08 11.37
CA THR A 127 -8.65 -6.85 11.20
C THR A 127 -7.93 -5.68 11.84
N ILE A 128 -7.74 -4.60 11.09
CA ILE A 128 -7.17 -3.35 11.58
C ILE A 128 -8.17 -2.21 11.57
N ALA A 129 -8.22 -1.50 12.69
CA ALA A 129 -9.04 -0.30 12.87
C ALA A 129 -8.58 0.87 11.97
N PRO A 130 -9.40 1.91 11.78
CA PRO A 130 -9.04 3.11 11.04
C PRO A 130 -7.68 3.70 11.43
N GLY A 131 -6.85 4.02 10.43
CA GLY A 131 -5.54 4.63 10.62
C GLY A 131 -4.48 3.73 11.24
N ARG A 132 -4.75 2.43 11.42
CA ARG A 132 -3.78 1.44 11.91
C ARG A 132 -3.11 0.71 10.76
N SER A 133 -1.98 0.06 11.07
CA SER A 133 -1.16 -0.65 10.08
C SER A 133 -0.71 -2.01 10.62
N ILE A 134 -0.47 -2.95 9.70
CA ILE A 134 0.30 -4.17 9.95
C ILE A 134 1.57 -4.09 9.11
N GLU A 135 2.71 -4.31 9.75
CA GLU A 135 3.97 -4.56 9.07
C GLU A 135 4.26 -6.06 9.06
N GLY A 136 4.76 -6.57 7.94
CA GLY A 136 5.11 -7.98 7.82
C GLY A 136 3.90 -8.92 7.73
N ALA A 137 2.75 -8.44 7.22
CA ALA A 137 1.66 -9.31 6.82
C ALA A 137 2.15 -10.29 5.75
N THR A 138 1.59 -11.50 5.73
CA THR A 138 2.04 -12.58 4.85
C THR A 138 0.87 -13.24 4.13
N THR A 139 1.10 -13.60 2.88
CA THR A 139 0.25 -14.51 2.11
C THR A 139 1.12 -15.45 1.29
N ALA A 140 0.62 -16.64 0.99
CA ALA A 140 1.39 -17.66 0.29
C ALA A 140 0.63 -18.20 -0.92
N PHE A 141 1.38 -18.58 -1.96
CA PHE A 141 0.84 -19.06 -3.22
C PHE A 141 1.55 -20.32 -3.70
N VAL A 142 0.81 -21.18 -4.39
CA VAL A 142 1.36 -22.35 -5.07
C VAL A 142 2.03 -21.93 -6.37
N VAL A 143 3.26 -22.39 -6.60
CA VAL A 143 3.94 -22.23 -7.89
C VAL A 143 4.36 -23.60 -8.41
N ASN A 144 3.66 -24.06 -9.45
CA ASN A 144 3.85 -25.38 -10.05
C ASN A 144 4.53 -25.34 -11.42
N GLU A 145 4.68 -24.15 -12.01
CA GLU A 145 5.33 -23.92 -13.30
C GLU A 145 6.25 -22.70 -13.21
N GLU A 146 7.29 -22.69 -14.05
CA GLU A 146 8.17 -21.54 -14.22
C GLU A 146 7.56 -20.59 -15.27
N GLY A 147 7.90 -19.31 -15.21
CA GLY A 147 7.38 -18.35 -16.17
C GLY A 147 7.44 -16.90 -15.73
N THR A 148 6.76 -16.04 -16.48
CA THR A 148 6.58 -14.64 -16.09
C THR A 148 5.59 -14.58 -14.93
N SER A 149 5.94 -13.83 -13.89
CA SER A 149 5.14 -13.71 -12.67
C SER A 149 4.76 -12.27 -12.35
N GLU A 150 3.53 -12.08 -11.89
CA GLU A 150 3.04 -10.79 -11.42
C GLU A 150 2.03 -10.97 -10.29
N LEU A 151 2.05 -10.03 -9.33
CA LEU A 151 1.00 -9.90 -8.32
C LEU A 151 -0.03 -8.89 -8.82
N GLU A 152 -1.29 -9.29 -8.81
CA GLU A 152 -2.41 -8.38 -8.88
C GLU A 152 -2.74 -7.95 -7.44
N VAL A 153 -2.50 -6.69 -7.09
CA VAL A 153 -2.71 -6.16 -5.74
C VAL A 153 -3.97 -5.32 -5.71
N LYS A 154 -4.85 -5.59 -4.74
CA LYS A 154 -6.07 -4.84 -4.51
C LYS A 154 -6.50 -4.99 -3.05
N PRO A 155 -6.94 -3.91 -2.37
CA PRO A 155 -7.46 -4.00 -1.03
C PRO A 155 -8.55 -5.07 -0.85
N GLY A 156 -8.24 -6.08 -0.04
CA GLY A 156 -9.10 -7.24 0.21
C GLY A 156 -10.38 -6.84 0.93
N PHE A 157 -11.50 -7.51 0.60
CA PHE A 157 -12.83 -7.25 1.19
C PHE A 157 -13.35 -5.80 1.07
N GLN A 158 -12.68 -4.94 0.32
CA GLN A 158 -13.13 -3.58 0.01
C GLN A 158 -13.88 -3.60 -1.33
N PHE A 159 -15.19 -3.79 -1.26
CA PHE A 159 -16.05 -3.87 -2.44
C PHE A 159 -16.37 -2.46 -2.97
N SER A 160 -15.50 -1.94 -3.83
CA SER A 160 -15.79 -0.79 -4.69
C SER A 160 -15.47 -1.13 -6.14
N PRO A 161 -16.38 -0.86 -7.09
CA PRO A 161 -16.14 -1.10 -8.52
C PRO A 161 -15.05 -0.18 -9.09
N ASP A 162 -14.77 0.94 -8.41
CA ASP A 162 -13.83 1.95 -8.89
C ASP A 162 -12.37 1.65 -8.51
N ILE A 163 -12.15 0.67 -7.61
CA ILE A 163 -10.81 0.22 -7.23
C ILE A 163 -10.27 -0.69 -8.34
N LYS A 164 -9.39 -0.11 -9.18
CA LYS A 164 -8.57 -0.85 -10.12
C LYS A 164 -7.41 -1.53 -9.39
N PRO A 165 -7.06 -2.78 -9.74
CA PRO A 165 -5.88 -3.42 -9.17
C PRO A 165 -4.59 -2.73 -9.65
N ALA A 166 -3.54 -2.89 -8.85
CA ALA A 166 -2.18 -2.53 -9.18
C ALA A 166 -1.40 -3.79 -9.58
N ILE A 167 -0.60 -3.72 -10.65
CA ILE A 167 0.21 -4.85 -11.11
C ILE A 167 1.65 -4.67 -10.66
N VAL A 168 2.17 -5.66 -9.93
CA VAL A 168 3.56 -5.69 -9.47
C VAL A 168 4.29 -6.82 -10.18
N LYS A 169 5.23 -6.48 -11.04
CA LYS A 169 6.01 -7.46 -11.81
C LYS A 169 7.30 -7.80 -11.10
N PHE A 170 7.66 -9.08 -11.09
CA PHE A 170 8.87 -9.57 -10.46
C PHE A 170 9.36 -10.85 -11.13
N ASP A 171 10.66 -11.12 -10.99
CA ASP A 171 11.22 -12.42 -11.35
C ASP A 171 11.07 -13.36 -10.15
N LEU A 172 10.68 -14.61 -10.40
CA LEU A 172 10.64 -15.63 -9.35
C LEU A 172 12.01 -15.74 -8.65
N PRO A 173 12.05 -15.92 -7.32
CA PRO A 173 13.30 -16.09 -6.60
C PRO A 173 14.09 -17.29 -7.17
N GLN A 174 15.43 -17.18 -7.15
CA GLN A 174 16.31 -18.28 -7.56
C GLN A 174 16.43 -19.34 -6.47
#